data_AF-A0A9P8ZH45-F1
#
_entry.id   AF-A0A9P8ZH45-F1
#
_cell.length_a   1.000
_cell.length_b   1.000
_cell.length_c   1.000
_cell.angle_alpha   90.00
_cell.angle_beta   90.00
_cell.angle_gamma   90.00
#
_symmetry.space_group_name_H-M   'P 1'
#
loop_
_entity.id
_entity.type
_entity.pdbx_description
1 polymer ?
#
loop_
_entity_poly.entity_id
_entity_poly.type
_entity_poly.pdbx_seq_one_letter_code
_entity_poly.pdbx_strand_id
1 'polypeptide(L)'
;MSELADHPIHAETGISQFDVVIAGSGPIGATYARTLIDRGLNILMVEIGDQESRIPGSHKKNEVGYQKDMDKFVRVIQGALDIWSTPTSTTVIPDLGPSAWRAADPEKMINNNKRNPYQSEYNNIGGAAITRNVGGMSTHWTCATPQFLKGLERPVIFPDSEDEDDEEWANLYAAAMSLIGTSENEFARSIRHNAVLNALQKAYPERNVKALPLACHRLVENSPYVQWHGADNVYGDMFTKPSKVSSLGVQRGVFRLLTNTRASKLVADTTGDKVTLTHLEIQDLLASRYRGDDDPETHYKISGKAFVVACGAIATPQLLAASGFGGRRDQNRKQSLIPNLGRYLTEQPMVFCQVIMDQHLVDWAGDLDGKPEWWQKALNDHRARNPNDPMPIPTHDPEPNVTIPVSKERPWHAQIHRDAFSYGEAGSRVEPRTIVDFRFFGLQAAEESNYVLFENDAFDTYGMPQPTFHYLPTPEYADQTAAMMADMTAVASKVGSFLPGANPTFLVPGLGQHIGGTTRLGHDQADSVADFNSKVYGFSNLFVGGNGVVPTAFAANPTLTAMALAIRGSRQLYNDFASNFKKVDDAITPTPAEWYTWLFNEEDTNFPRHRYLREPHRVVGQKV
;
A
#
# COMPACT_ATOMS: atom_id res chain seq x y z
N MET A 1 7.24 -0.13 -37.71
CA MET A 1 6.49 0.78 -36.83
C MET A 1 7.24 2.10 -36.83
N SER A 2 6.56 3.24 -37.01
CA SER A 2 7.19 4.55 -36.91
C SER A 2 7.83 4.70 -35.53
N GLU A 3 9.03 5.24 -35.48
CA GLU A 3 9.72 5.52 -34.22
C GLU A 3 8.87 6.51 -33.41
N LEU A 4 8.52 6.16 -32.15
CA LEU A 4 7.76 7.05 -31.27
C LEU A 4 8.57 8.33 -31.03
N ALA A 5 7.86 9.47 -30.97
CA ALA A 5 8.46 10.75 -30.65
C ALA A 5 8.87 10.82 -29.17
N ASP A 6 9.95 11.53 -28.87
CA ASP A 6 10.30 11.87 -27.49
C ASP A 6 9.20 12.73 -26.88
N HIS A 7 8.85 12.45 -25.62
CA HIS A 7 7.87 13.26 -24.92
C HIS A 7 8.36 14.72 -24.78
N PRO A 8 7.47 15.74 -24.91
CA PRO A 8 7.84 17.16 -24.83
C PRO A 8 8.58 17.57 -23.55
N ILE A 9 8.45 16.80 -22.46
CA ILE A 9 9.15 17.02 -21.18
C ILE A 9 10.68 17.06 -21.33
N HIS A 10 11.24 16.33 -22.31
CA HIS A 10 12.68 16.36 -22.59
C HIS A 10 13.13 17.75 -23.05
N ALA A 11 12.35 18.39 -23.93
CA ALA A 11 12.61 19.75 -24.39
C ALA A 11 12.36 20.80 -23.30
N GLU A 12 11.29 20.64 -22.50
CA GLU A 12 10.98 21.55 -21.37
C GLU A 12 12.11 21.60 -20.33
N THR A 13 12.65 20.42 -19.99
CA THR A 13 13.67 20.29 -18.94
C THR A 13 15.11 20.46 -19.47
N GLY A 14 15.31 20.37 -20.79
CA GLY A 14 16.64 20.29 -21.39
C GLY A 14 17.37 18.97 -21.10
N ILE A 15 16.67 17.96 -20.59
CA ILE A 15 17.22 16.66 -20.23
C ILE A 15 16.92 15.68 -21.37
N SER A 16 17.93 15.25 -22.11
CA SER A 16 17.76 14.27 -23.21
C SER A 16 17.47 12.85 -22.70
N GLN A 17 17.99 12.51 -21.52
CA GLN A 17 17.80 11.21 -20.87
C GLN A 17 17.76 11.45 -19.36
N PHE A 18 16.65 11.08 -18.71
CA PHE A 18 16.57 11.16 -17.27
C PHE A 18 17.51 10.14 -16.63
N ASP A 19 18.00 10.44 -15.43
CA ASP A 19 18.75 9.45 -14.69
C ASP A 19 17.79 8.29 -14.35
N VAL A 20 16.68 8.59 -13.68
CA VAL A 20 15.72 7.54 -13.26
C VAL A 20 14.33 7.83 -13.80
N VAL A 21 13.73 6.81 -14.42
CA VAL A 21 12.32 6.81 -14.81
C VAL A 21 11.56 5.88 -13.89
N ILE A 22 10.54 6.41 -13.20
CA ILE A 22 9.73 5.67 -12.23
C ILE A 22 8.30 5.54 -12.76
N ALA A 23 7.79 4.32 -12.86
CA ALA A 23 6.38 4.07 -13.11
C ALA A 23 5.64 3.81 -11.78
N GLY A 24 4.62 4.61 -11.50
CA GLY A 24 3.81 4.54 -10.28
C GLY A 24 4.25 5.56 -9.21
N SER A 25 3.27 6.31 -8.69
CA SER A 25 3.48 7.41 -7.74
C SER A 25 3.05 7.11 -6.30
N GLY A 26 2.80 5.83 -5.99
CA GLY A 26 2.51 5.36 -4.64
C GLY A 26 3.66 5.60 -3.65
N PRO A 27 3.49 5.24 -2.37
CA PRO A 27 4.50 5.49 -1.33
C PRO A 27 5.86 4.83 -1.65
N ILE A 28 5.86 3.74 -2.43
CA ILE A 28 7.08 3.04 -2.84
C ILE A 28 7.81 3.79 -3.95
N GLY A 29 7.11 4.22 -5.01
CA GLY A 29 7.68 5.07 -6.05
C GLY A 29 8.19 6.41 -5.47
N ALA A 30 7.44 6.99 -4.53
CA ALA A 30 7.86 8.15 -3.76
C ALA A 30 9.15 7.89 -2.95
N THR A 31 9.30 6.70 -2.38
CA THR A 31 10.51 6.30 -1.62
C THR A 31 11.74 6.30 -2.51
N TYR A 32 11.67 5.68 -3.70
CA TYR A 32 12.74 5.74 -4.70
C TYR A 32 13.03 7.18 -5.11
N ALA A 33 12.01 7.97 -5.43
CA ALA A 33 12.20 9.35 -5.84
C ALA A 33 12.89 10.19 -4.76
N ARG A 34 12.42 10.08 -3.51
CA ARG A 34 12.92 10.86 -2.37
C ARG A 34 14.37 10.55 -2.03
N THR A 35 14.72 9.27 -2.01
CA THR A 35 16.06 8.81 -1.63
C THR A 35 17.13 9.19 -2.67
N LEU A 36 16.72 9.33 -3.94
CA LEU A 36 17.62 9.58 -5.07
C LEU A 36 17.74 11.06 -5.45
N ILE A 37 16.65 11.85 -5.40
CA ILE A 37 16.64 13.24 -5.89
C ILE A 37 17.61 14.16 -5.12
N ASP A 38 17.71 13.96 -3.80
CA ASP A 38 18.57 14.74 -2.92
C ASP A 38 20.06 14.35 -3.03
N ARG A 39 20.34 13.33 -3.83
CA ARG A 39 21.69 12.92 -4.26
C ARG A 39 22.01 13.40 -5.68
N GLY A 40 21.20 14.30 -6.24
CA GLY A 40 21.46 15.00 -7.49
C GLY A 40 20.93 14.33 -8.76
N LEU A 41 20.19 13.22 -8.63
CA LEU A 41 19.66 12.49 -9.78
C LEU A 41 18.42 13.18 -10.35
N ASN A 42 18.33 13.24 -11.68
CA ASN A 42 17.16 13.74 -12.39
C ASN A 42 16.15 12.62 -12.59
N ILE A 43 14.93 12.84 -12.11
CA ILE A 43 13.91 11.81 -12.00
C ILE A 43 12.65 12.25 -12.73
N LEU A 44 12.17 11.37 -13.63
CA LEU A 44 10.83 11.46 -14.19
C LEU A 44 9.97 10.36 -13.60
N MET A 45 8.82 10.72 -13.06
CA MET A 45 7.82 9.79 -12.58
C MET A 45 6.58 9.88 -13.46
N VAL A 46 5.97 8.73 -13.79
CA VAL A 46 4.71 8.65 -14.51
C VAL A 46 3.65 7.96 -13.65
N GLU A 47 2.44 8.51 -13.67
CA GLU A 47 1.28 8.03 -12.95
C GLU A 47 0.08 7.98 -13.91
N ILE A 48 -0.58 6.83 -13.95
CA ILE A 48 -1.74 6.61 -14.82
C ILE A 48 -2.94 7.42 -14.34
N GLY A 49 -3.07 7.65 -13.04
CA GLY A 49 -4.13 8.43 -12.43
C GLY A 49 -3.88 9.94 -12.35
N ASP A 50 -4.92 10.65 -11.90
CA ASP A 50 -4.90 12.10 -11.73
C ASP A 50 -4.45 12.52 -10.33
N GLN A 51 -4.11 13.80 -10.17
CA GLN A 51 -3.87 14.41 -8.86
C GLN A 51 -5.19 14.89 -8.22
N GLU A 52 -5.79 14.04 -7.41
CA GLU A 52 -7.11 14.33 -6.79
C GLU A 52 -7.06 15.28 -5.59
N SER A 53 -5.88 15.48 -4.98
CA SER A 53 -5.69 16.31 -3.79
C SER A 53 -4.77 17.49 -4.07
N ARG A 54 -4.95 18.59 -3.34
CA ARG A 54 -4.15 19.82 -3.53
C ARG A 54 -2.65 19.56 -3.33
N ILE A 55 -2.30 18.76 -2.34
CA ILE A 55 -0.94 18.29 -2.10
C ILE A 55 -0.84 16.92 -2.78
N PRO A 56 0.05 16.73 -3.77
CA PRO A 56 0.17 15.47 -4.50
C PRO A 56 0.35 14.28 -3.56
N GLY A 57 -0.53 13.27 -3.66
CA GLY A 57 -0.45 12.06 -2.85
C GLY A 57 -0.94 12.18 -1.41
N SER A 58 -1.58 13.30 -1.05
CA SER A 58 -2.10 13.50 0.31
C SER A 58 -3.25 12.57 0.64
N HIS A 59 -3.26 12.09 1.88
CA HIS A 59 -4.34 11.27 2.40
C HIS A 59 -5.68 12.03 2.39
N LYS A 60 -6.71 11.45 1.76
CA LYS A 60 -8.02 12.09 1.57
C LYS A 60 -8.77 12.26 2.90
N LYS A 61 -8.58 11.34 3.86
CA LYS A 61 -9.14 11.40 5.23
C LYS A 61 -8.68 12.63 6.04
N ASN A 62 -7.67 13.36 5.57
CA ASN A 62 -7.21 14.59 6.24
C ASN A 62 -8.21 15.74 6.10
N GLU A 63 -9.19 15.65 5.19
CA GLU A 63 -10.27 16.63 5.12
C GLU A 63 -11.08 16.65 6.42
N VAL A 64 -11.31 17.85 6.97
CA VAL A 64 -12.07 18.06 8.21
C VAL A 64 -13.45 17.41 8.14
N GLY A 65 -14.09 17.40 6.96
CA GLY A 65 -15.39 16.76 6.75
C GLY A 65 -15.39 15.27 7.08
N TYR A 66 -14.36 14.53 6.64
CA TYR A 66 -14.24 13.10 6.92
C TYR A 66 -13.83 12.80 8.35
N GLN A 67 -13.05 13.67 9.01
CA GLN A 67 -12.71 13.44 10.42
C GLN A 67 -13.87 13.75 11.38
N LYS A 68 -14.81 14.61 10.97
CA LYS A 68 -16.05 14.85 11.70
C LYS A 68 -17.09 13.74 11.50
N ASP A 69 -16.99 13.02 10.38
CA ASP A 69 -17.92 11.96 9.98
C ASP A 69 -17.14 10.90 9.19
N MET A 70 -16.48 10.00 9.92
CA MET A 70 -15.57 9.00 9.35
C MET A 70 -16.30 7.99 8.46
N ASP A 71 -17.58 7.74 8.71
CA ASP A 71 -18.35 6.76 7.96
C ASP A 71 -18.58 7.21 6.50
N LYS A 72 -18.55 8.52 6.22
CA LYS A 72 -18.53 9.04 4.84
C LYS A 72 -17.29 8.61 4.06
N PHE A 73 -16.17 8.36 4.74
CA PHE A 73 -14.92 8.01 4.08
C PHE A 73 -14.95 6.63 3.41
N VAL A 74 -15.87 5.74 3.82
CA VAL A 74 -16.10 4.45 3.17
C VAL A 74 -16.37 4.61 1.68
N ARG A 75 -17.18 5.61 1.33
CA ARG A 75 -17.58 5.87 -0.07
C ARG A 75 -16.39 6.36 -0.90
N VAL A 76 -15.43 7.03 -0.27
CA VAL A 76 -14.17 7.45 -0.91
C VAL A 76 -13.33 6.22 -1.23
N ILE A 77 -13.22 5.28 -0.30
CA ILE A 77 -12.49 4.01 -0.51
C ILE A 77 -13.17 3.21 -1.63
N GLN A 78 -14.48 2.98 -1.53
CA GLN A 78 -15.25 2.23 -2.54
C GLN A 78 -15.16 2.83 -3.93
N GLY A 79 -15.20 4.17 -4.04
CA GLY A 79 -15.06 4.87 -5.32
C GLY A 79 -13.65 4.86 -5.89
N ALA A 80 -12.63 4.55 -5.09
CA ALA A 80 -11.22 4.53 -5.50
C ALA A 80 -10.70 3.12 -5.85
N LEU A 81 -11.43 2.06 -5.51
CA LEU A 81 -11.02 0.67 -5.73
C LEU A 81 -11.64 0.11 -7.03
N ASP A 82 -10.79 -0.06 -8.04
CA ASP A 82 -11.15 -0.75 -9.27
C ASP A 82 -10.76 -2.23 -9.19
N ILE A 83 -11.75 -3.12 -9.25
CA ILE A 83 -11.53 -4.58 -9.20
C ILE A 83 -10.68 -5.04 -10.40
N TRP A 84 -9.69 -5.89 -10.13
CA TRP A 84 -8.76 -6.38 -11.15
C TRP A 84 -9.39 -7.35 -12.14
N SER A 85 -10.08 -8.38 -11.64
CA SER A 85 -10.56 -9.50 -12.45
C SER A 85 -11.96 -9.92 -12.01
N THR A 86 -12.97 -9.44 -12.72
CA THR A 86 -14.36 -9.80 -12.48
C THR A 86 -14.77 -10.89 -13.48
N PRO A 87 -15.16 -12.09 -13.07
CA PRO A 87 -15.55 -13.15 -13.99
C PRO A 87 -16.82 -12.79 -14.78
N THR A 88 -17.00 -13.44 -15.93
CA THR A 88 -18.27 -13.44 -16.65
C THR A 88 -19.35 -14.15 -15.82
N SER A 89 -20.62 -13.73 -15.95
CA SER A 89 -21.72 -14.28 -15.16
C SER A 89 -22.82 -14.79 -16.06
N THR A 90 -23.33 -15.99 -15.75
CA THR A 90 -24.48 -16.62 -16.38
C THR A 90 -25.80 -16.33 -15.65
N THR A 91 -25.81 -15.39 -14.68
CA THR A 91 -27.00 -15.12 -13.87
C THR A 91 -28.18 -14.71 -14.76
N VAL A 92 -29.18 -15.59 -14.83
CA VAL A 92 -30.43 -15.33 -15.55
C VAL A 92 -31.29 -14.38 -14.72
N ILE A 93 -31.77 -13.30 -15.34
CA ILE A 93 -32.73 -12.36 -14.76
C ILE A 93 -34.09 -12.65 -15.42
N PRO A 94 -34.89 -13.60 -14.89
CA PRO A 94 -36.05 -14.15 -15.60
C PRO A 94 -37.20 -13.13 -15.73
N ASP A 95 -37.26 -12.16 -14.82
CA ASP A 95 -38.30 -11.17 -14.62
C ASP A 95 -38.11 -9.88 -15.45
N LEU A 96 -37.10 -9.81 -16.32
CA LEU A 96 -37.00 -8.72 -17.30
C LEU A 96 -38.29 -8.63 -18.13
N GLY A 97 -38.76 -7.42 -18.42
CA GLY A 97 -39.94 -7.23 -19.27
C GLY A 97 -39.81 -7.99 -20.61
N PRO A 98 -40.88 -8.57 -21.16
CA PRO A 98 -40.80 -9.36 -22.40
C PRO A 98 -40.26 -8.58 -23.61
N SER A 99 -40.36 -7.24 -23.59
CA SER A 99 -39.81 -6.34 -24.60
C SER A 99 -38.36 -5.92 -24.35
N ALA A 100 -37.78 -6.25 -23.18
CA ALA A 100 -36.40 -5.94 -22.88
C ALA A 100 -35.47 -6.83 -23.71
N TRP A 101 -34.39 -6.25 -24.23
CA TRP A 101 -33.36 -7.01 -24.93
C TRP A 101 -32.75 -8.06 -24.00
N ARG A 102 -32.56 -9.27 -24.52
CA ARG A 102 -31.86 -10.37 -23.85
C ARG A 102 -30.90 -10.98 -24.86
N ALA A 103 -29.77 -11.51 -24.39
CA ALA A 103 -28.91 -12.32 -25.25
C ALA A 103 -29.73 -13.49 -25.80
N ALA A 104 -29.71 -13.68 -27.11
CA ALA A 104 -30.49 -14.73 -27.77
C ALA A 104 -30.01 -16.14 -27.37
N ASP A 105 -28.74 -16.25 -27.00
CA ASP A 105 -28.11 -17.46 -26.50
C ASP A 105 -27.69 -17.22 -25.04
N PRO A 106 -28.32 -17.88 -24.06
CA PRO A 106 -28.02 -17.70 -22.64
C PRO A 106 -26.64 -18.25 -22.24
N GLU A 107 -26.00 -19.06 -23.08
CA GLU A 107 -24.62 -19.53 -22.87
C GLU A 107 -23.59 -18.53 -23.39
N LYS A 108 -23.99 -17.60 -24.26
CA LYS A 108 -23.10 -16.52 -24.71
C LYS A 108 -23.00 -15.41 -23.68
N MET A 109 -21.84 -15.36 -23.05
CA MET A 109 -21.47 -14.32 -22.11
C MET A 109 -21.40 -12.94 -22.77
N ILE A 110 -22.07 -11.95 -22.17
CA ILE A 110 -21.92 -10.55 -22.57
C ILE A 110 -20.53 -10.09 -22.13
N ASN A 111 -19.66 -9.81 -23.10
CA ASN A 111 -18.43 -9.08 -22.87
C ASN A 111 -18.74 -7.58 -22.80
N ASN A 112 -18.73 -7.01 -21.59
CA ASN A 112 -19.02 -5.59 -21.35
C ASN A 112 -17.77 -4.77 -20.98
N ASN A 113 -16.58 -5.17 -21.46
CA ASN A 113 -15.28 -4.51 -21.25
C ASN A 113 -14.82 -4.38 -19.78
N LYS A 114 -15.57 -4.94 -18.82
CA LYS A 114 -15.22 -4.97 -17.39
C LYS A 114 -15.17 -6.38 -16.80
N ARG A 115 -15.57 -7.38 -17.58
CA ARG A 115 -15.56 -8.78 -17.19
C ARG A 115 -14.46 -9.52 -17.92
N ASN A 116 -13.74 -10.35 -17.19
CA ASN A 116 -12.69 -11.20 -17.68
C ASN A 116 -13.28 -12.57 -18.04
N PRO A 117 -13.36 -12.94 -19.34
CA PRO A 117 -13.88 -14.23 -19.77
C PRO A 117 -12.98 -15.41 -19.39
N TYR A 118 -11.72 -15.15 -19.05
CA TYR A 118 -10.72 -16.16 -18.65
C TYR A 118 -10.69 -16.42 -17.15
N GLN A 119 -11.33 -15.57 -16.35
CA GLN A 119 -11.35 -15.72 -14.90
C GLN A 119 -12.42 -16.74 -14.50
N SER A 120 -12.00 -17.77 -13.77
CA SER A 120 -12.92 -18.65 -13.05
C SER A 120 -13.30 -18.02 -11.72
N GLU A 121 -14.56 -18.18 -11.31
CA GLU A 121 -15.09 -17.70 -10.02
C GLU A 121 -14.40 -18.36 -8.82
N TYR A 122 -13.98 -19.62 -8.95
CA TYR A 122 -13.55 -20.47 -7.84
C TYR A 122 -12.08 -20.33 -7.45
N ASN A 123 -11.23 -19.82 -8.35
CA ASN A 123 -9.79 -19.64 -8.11
C ASN A 123 -9.37 -18.17 -8.29
N ASN A 124 -10.29 -17.27 -7.96
CA ASN A 124 -10.11 -15.82 -8.03
C ASN A 124 -9.75 -15.23 -6.66
N ILE A 125 -9.13 -14.05 -6.68
CA ILE A 125 -9.09 -13.12 -5.55
C ILE A 125 -10.05 -11.95 -5.85
N GLY A 126 -11.35 -12.23 -5.85
CA GLY A 126 -12.37 -11.33 -6.39
C GLY A 126 -12.52 -9.96 -5.69
N GLY A 127 -11.93 -9.79 -4.50
CA GLY A 127 -11.84 -8.51 -3.79
C GLY A 127 -10.59 -7.70 -4.13
N ALA A 128 -9.64 -8.27 -4.89
CA ALA A 128 -8.41 -7.59 -5.28
C ALA A 128 -8.70 -6.41 -6.20
N ALA A 129 -8.15 -5.25 -5.85
CA ALA A 129 -8.39 -4.01 -6.55
C ALA A 129 -7.09 -3.20 -6.74
N ILE A 130 -7.22 -2.13 -7.51
CA ILE A 130 -6.19 -1.11 -7.71
C ILE A 130 -6.81 0.27 -7.53
N THR A 131 -5.99 1.22 -7.10
CA THR A 131 -6.33 2.65 -7.10
C THR A 131 -5.36 3.39 -8.00
N ARG A 132 -5.92 4.15 -8.93
CA ARG A 132 -5.20 4.91 -9.96
C ARG A 132 -5.33 6.40 -9.67
N ASN A 133 -4.41 6.94 -8.89
CA ASN A 133 -4.29 8.35 -8.58
C ASN A 133 -2.86 8.68 -8.14
N VAL A 134 -2.51 9.96 -8.10
CA VAL A 134 -1.26 10.36 -7.47
C VAL A 134 -1.26 9.95 -6.00
N GLY A 135 -0.29 9.11 -5.62
CA GLY A 135 -0.16 8.53 -4.28
C GLY A 135 -0.75 7.13 -4.12
N GLY A 136 -1.50 6.62 -5.10
CA GLY A 136 -2.11 5.29 -5.10
C GLY A 136 -2.96 5.02 -3.85
N MET A 137 -2.90 3.79 -3.33
CA MET A 137 -3.68 3.38 -2.16
C MET A 137 -3.33 4.15 -0.87
N SER A 138 -2.16 4.78 -0.78
CA SER A 138 -1.81 5.61 0.40
C SER A 138 -2.72 6.83 0.58
N THR A 139 -3.50 7.19 -0.44
CA THR A 139 -4.50 8.26 -0.35
C THR A 139 -5.70 7.88 0.53
N HIS A 140 -5.91 6.59 0.84
CA HIS A 140 -7.05 6.12 1.63
C HIS A 140 -6.78 4.91 2.53
N TRP A 141 -5.53 4.43 2.59
CA TRP A 141 -5.13 3.32 3.46
C TRP A 141 -5.33 3.61 4.96
N THR A 142 -5.27 2.56 5.78
CA THR A 142 -5.45 2.67 7.24
C THR A 142 -4.19 3.11 7.99
N CYS A 143 -3.08 3.31 7.29
CA CYS A 143 -1.79 3.75 7.84
C CYS A 143 -1.12 2.78 8.83
N ALA A 144 -1.61 1.54 8.96
CA ALA A 144 -0.96 0.52 9.80
C ALA A 144 0.42 0.15 9.24
N THR A 145 1.46 0.30 10.06
CA THR A 145 2.88 0.08 9.68
C THR A 145 3.62 -0.82 10.67
N PRO A 146 3.14 -2.06 10.92
CA PRO A 146 3.87 -3.04 11.72
C PRO A 146 5.17 -3.50 11.02
N GLN A 147 6.14 -3.91 11.82
CA GLN A 147 7.31 -4.66 11.33
C GLN A 147 6.97 -6.15 11.24
N PHE A 148 7.62 -6.86 10.32
CA PHE A 148 7.43 -8.30 10.16
C PHE A 148 8.19 -9.10 11.21
N LEU A 149 7.59 -10.19 11.68
CA LEU A 149 8.22 -11.09 12.64
C LEU A 149 9.38 -11.88 12.01
N LYS A 150 10.58 -11.79 12.61
CA LYS A 150 11.74 -12.60 12.23
C LYS A 150 11.45 -14.09 12.34
N GLY A 151 11.87 -14.84 11.31
CA GLY A 151 11.72 -16.30 11.27
C GLY A 151 10.30 -16.80 10.98
N LEU A 152 9.38 -15.89 10.61
CA LEU A 152 8.05 -16.25 10.11
C LEU A 152 7.67 -15.40 8.89
N GLU A 153 7.66 -14.07 9.05
CA GLU A 153 7.20 -13.14 8.03
C GLU A 153 8.35 -12.39 7.36
N ARG A 154 9.39 -12.02 8.13
CA ARG A 154 10.50 -11.19 7.63
C ARG A 154 11.38 -12.02 6.70
N PRO A 155 11.62 -11.59 5.45
CA PRO A 155 12.51 -12.30 4.55
C PRO A 155 13.98 -12.16 4.99
N VAL A 156 14.81 -13.16 4.66
CA VAL A 156 16.24 -13.19 5.01
C VAL A 156 17.06 -12.62 3.85
N ILE A 157 17.72 -11.49 4.08
CA ILE A 157 18.59 -10.80 3.13
C ILE A 157 20.01 -11.40 3.16
N PHE A 158 20.52 -11.75 4.34
CA PHE A 158 21.87 -12.33 4.49
C PHE A 158 21.76 -13.74 5.09
N PRO A 159 21.74 -14.80 4.26
CA PRO A 159 21.57 -16.17 4.74
C PRO A 159 22.80 -16.69 5.52
N ASP A 160 23.97 -16.12 5.25
CA ASP A 160 25.24 -16.55 5.84
C ASP A 160 25.60 -15.81 7.15
N SER A 161 24.86 -14.75 7.52
CA SER A 161 25.14 -13.94 8.70
C SER A 161 23.85 -13.38 9.32
N GLU A 162 23.40 -13.98 10.42
CA GLU A 162 22.21 -13.56 11.14
C GLU A 162 22.35 -12.16 11.74
N ASP A 163 23.55 -11.79 12.21
CA ASP A 163 23.85 -10.48 12.77
C ASP A 163 23.75 -9.38 11.71
N GLU A 164 24.27 -9.62 10.50
CA GLU A 164 24.16 -8.68 9.37
C GLU A 164 22.71 -8.54 8.89
N ASP A 165 21.94 -9.63 8.86
CA ASP A 165 20.50 -9.59 8.54
C ASP A 165 19.72 -8.75 9.55
N ASP A 166 19.97 -8.96 10.85
CA ASP A 166 19.31 -8.20 11.91
C ASP A 166 19.67 -6.72 11.88
N GLU A 167 20.95 -6.39 11.70
CA GLU A 167 21.41 -5.00 11.61
C GLU A 167 20.81 -4.29 10.39
N GLU A 168 20.82 -4.95 9.23
CA GLU A 168 20.24 -4.39 8.01
C GLU A 168 18.74 -4.11 8.17
N TRP A 169 17.98 -5.08 8.68
CA TRP A 169 16.54 -4.89 8.90
C TRP A 169 16.22 -3.81 9.94
N ALA A 170 17.00 -3.74 11.02
CA ALA A 170 16.83 -2.70 12.03
C ALA A 170 17.00 -1.31 11.41
N ASN A 171 18.05 -1.12 10.61
CA ASN A 171 18.32 0.14 9.92
C ASN A 171 17.24 0.48 8.88
N LEU A 172 16.84 -0.51 8.07
CA LEU A 172 15.81 -0.33 7.04
C LEU A 172 14.45 0.02 7.64
N TYR A 173 14.01 -0.68 8.68
CA TYR A 173 12.74 -0.37 9.34
C TYR A 173 12.79 0.99 10.03
N ALA A 174 13.88 1.34 10.70
CA ALA A 174 14.03 2.66 11.30
C ALA A 174 13.92 3.76 10.23
N ALA A 175 14.58 3.58 9.08
CA ALA A 175 14.57 4.55 7.99
C ALA A 175 13.18 4.67 7.36
N ALA A 176 12.50 3.54 7.11
CA ALA A 176 11.14 3.51 6.58
C ALA A 176 10.13 4.15 7.53
N MET A 177 10.22 3.87 8.84
CA MET A 177 9.36 4.47 9.87
C MET A 177 9.58 5.99 9.97
N SER A 178 10.83 6.46 9.88
CA SER A 178 11.15 7.89 9.85
C SER A 178 10.53 8.57 8.63
N LEU A 179 10.69 7.96 7.45
CA LEU A 179 10.25 8.50 6.18
C LEU A 179 8.71 8.55 6.05
N ILE A 180 8.01 7.52 6.52
CA ILE A 180 6.54 7.49 6.47
C ILE A 180 5.89 8.17 7.68
N GLY A 181 6.63 8.34 8.79
CA GLY A 181 6.13 8.99 10.01
C GLY A 181 5.39 8.07 10.98
N THR A 182 5.85 6.84 11.19
CA THR A 182 5.21 5.87 12.11
C THR A 182 5.27 6.33 13.59
N SER A 183 4.14 6.22 14.29
CA SER A 183 3.98 6.50 15.72
C SER A 183 3.01 5.49 16.37
N GLU A 184 3.31 5.09 17.61
CA GLU A 184 2.41 4.29 18.46
C GLU A 184 1.70 5.15 19.53
N ASN A 185 1.96 6.46 19.58
CA ASN A 185 1.55 7.32 20.70
C ASN A 185 0.35 8.23 20.40
N GLU A 186 -0.07 8.34 19.13
CA GLU A 186 -1.06 9.33 18.72
C GLU A 186 -2.44 9.08 19.36
N PHE A 187 -2.74 7.87 19.82
CA PHE A 187 -4.03 7.52 20.46
C PHE A 187 -3.93 7.31 21.98
N ALA A 188 -2.78 7.59 22.60
CA ALA A 188 -2.54 7.36 24.03
C ALA A 188 -3.50 8.13 24.96
N ARG A 189 -4.11 9.23 24.49
CA ARG A 189 -5.12 10.02 25.23
C ARG A 189 -6.56 9.78 24.78
N SER A 190 -6.86 8.63 24.17
CA SER A 190 -8.23 8.17 23.92
C SER A 190 -8.73 7.28 25.05
N ILE A 191 -9.90 7.58 25.56
CA ILE A 191 -10.60 6.81 26.60
C ILE A 191 -10.95 5.43 26.06
N ARG A 192 -11.54 5.35 24.85
CA ARG A 192 -11.91 4.07 24.22
C ARG A 192 -10.70 3.21 23.90
N HIS A 193 -9.62 3.80 23.39
CA HIS A 193 -8.36 3.11 23.13
C HIS A 193 -7.83 2.45 24.39
N ASN A 194 -7.72 3.20 25.49
CA ASN A 194 -7.20 2.68 26.74
C ASN A 194 -8.13 1.65 27.40
N ALA A 195 -9.46 1.79 27.26
CA ALA A 195 -10.41 0.79 27.75
C ALA A 195 -10.25 -0.56 27.05
N VAL A 196 -10.19 -0.56 25.71
CA VAL A 196 -9.96 -1.77 24.91
C VAL A 196 -8.58 -2.35 25.18
N LEU A 197 -7.54 -1.50 25.19
CA LEU A 197 -6.17 -1.93 25.44
C LEU A 197 -6.02 -2.59 26.81
N ASN A 198 -6.56 -1.97 27.86
CA ASN A 198 -6.50 -2.49 29.23
C ASN A 198 -7.24 -3.83 29.36
N ALA A 199 -8.45 -3.93 28.80
CA ALA A 199 -9.24 -5.16 28.82
C ALA A 199 -8.48 -6.34 28.18
N LEU A 200 -7.86 -6.09 27.02
CA LEU A 200 -7.13 -7.11 26.28
C LEU A 200 -5.77 -7.44 26.92
N GLN A 201 -5.03 -6.47 27.45
CA GLN A 201 -3.79 -6.72 28.19
C GLN A 201 -4.03 -7.55 29.45
N LYS A 202 -5.15 -7.33 30.14
CA LYS A 202 -5.56 -8.13 31.31
C LYS A 202 -5.97 -9.55 30.91
N ALA A 203 -6.69 -9.69 29.80
CA ALA A 203 -7.14 -11.00 29.31
C ALA A 203 -6.02 -11.85 28.72
N TYR A 204 -5.00 -11.19 28.14
CA TYR A 204 -3.92 -11.82 27.37
C TYR A 204 -2.55 -11.20 27.69
N PRO A 205 -2.06 -11.27 28.95
CA PRO A 205 -0.80 -10.67 29.35
C PRO A 205 0.41 -11.21 28.58
N GLU A 206 0.31 -12.43 28.04
CA GLU A 206 1.35 -13.12 27.29
C GLU A 206 1.42 -12.73 25.80
N ARG A 207 0.41 -12.03 25.26
CA ARG A 207 0.27 -11.80 23.81
C ARG A 207 0.80 -10.46 23.30
N ASN A 208 1.55 -9.73 24.12
CA ASN A 208 2.13 -8.43 23.76
C ASN A 208 1.10 -7.45 23.15
N VAL A 209 -0.09 -7.36 23.76
CA VAL A 209 -1.14 -6.45 23.32
C VAL A 209 -0.67 -5.01 23.49
N LYS A 210 -0.66 -4.23 22.40
CA LYS A 210 -0.11 -2.87 22.37
C LYS A 210 -0.87 -1.95 21.41
N ALA A 211 -0.48 -0.67 21.37
CA ALA A 211 -0.99 0.26 20.37
C ALA A 211 -0.54 -0.15 18.96
N LEU A 212 -1.43 0.02 17.98
CA LEU A 212 -1.12 -0.25 16.58
C LEU A 212 -0.13 0.81 16.06
N PRO A 213 1.01 0.44 15.44
CA PRO A 213 1.90 1.40 14.81
C PRO A 213 1.20 2.03 13.60
N LEU A 214 1.05 3.36 13.61
CA LEU A 214 0.34 4.11 12.59
C LEU A 214 1.22 5.19 11.97
N ALA A 215 1.19 5.32 10.66
CA ALA A 215 1.75 6.46 9.94
C ALA A 215 0.79 7.66 10.03
N CYS A 216 0.84 8.36 11.16
CA CYS A 216 0.06 9.58 11.37
C CYS A 216 0.68 10.45 12.48
N HIS A 217 0.16 11.67 12.61
CA HIS A 217 0.38 12.49 13.81
C HIS A 217 -0.85 13.32 14.14
N ARG A 218 -1.04 13.69 15.41
CA ARG A 218 -1.99 14.76 15.76
C ARG A 218 -1.43 16.12 15.36
N LEU A 219 -2.31 16.99 14.83
CA LEU A 219 -1.93 18.35 14.43
C LEU A 219 -1.36 19.12 15.61
N VAL A 220 -2.05 19.16 16.75
CA VAL A 220 -1.53 19.70 18.01
C VAL A 220 -1.82 18.71 19.14
N GLU A 221 -1.15 18.89 20.28
CA GLU A 221 -1.43 18.08 21.47
C GLU A 221 -2.93 18.17 21.82
N ASN A 222 -3.59 17.02 22.01
CA ASN A 222 -5.04 16.88 22.24
C ASN A 222 -5.95 17.34 21.09
N SER A 223 -5.42 17.58 19.89
CA SER A 223 -6.24 17.84 18.70
C SER A 223 -7.21 16.68 18.46
N PRO A 224 -8.50 16.94 18.16
CA PRO A 224 -9.41 15.91 17.67
C PRO A 224 -9.05 15.48 16.24
N TYR A 225 -8.22 16.26 15.54
CA TYR A 225 -7.78 15.97 14.18
C TYR A 225 -6.41 15.30 14.14
N VAL A 226 -6.32 14.28 13.29
CA VAL A 226 -5.13 13.52 12.94
C VAL A 226 -4.76 13.85 11.50
N GLN A 227 -3.48 14.10 11.24
CA GLN A 227 -2.90 14.10 9.92
C GLN A 227 -2.42 12.67 9.62
N TRP A 228 -3.17 11.97 8.77
CA TRP A 228 -2.83 10.67 8.23
C TRP A 228 -1.79 10.85 7.12
N HIS A 229 -0.75 10.02 7.12
CA HIS A 229 0.34 10.14 6.17
C HIS A 229 0.04 9.35 4.89
N GLY A 230 0.28 9.94 3.73
CA GLY A 230 0.27 9.26 2.43
C GLY A 230 1.63 9.35 1.75
N ALA A 231 1.63 9.17 0.43
CA ALA A 231 2.82 9.40 -0.39
C ALA A 231 3.32 10.85 -0.30
N ASP A 232 2.43 11.82 -0.03
CA ASP A 232 2.79 13.22 0.24
C ASP A 232 3.85 13.35 1.35
N ASN A 233 3.71 12.55 2.39
CA ASN A 233 4.64 12.54 3.51
C ASN A 233 6.03 12.08 3.03
N VAL A 234 6.08 11.04 2.20
CA VAL A 234 7.34 10.54 1.63
C VAL A 234 7.97 11.52 0.64
N TYR A 235 7.18 12.15 -0.23
CA TYR A 235 7.66 13.21 -1.13
C TYR A 235 8.25 14.39 -0.33
N GLY A 236 7.63 14.71 0.80
CA GLY A 236 8.01 15.82 1.66
C GLY A 236 8.01 17.13 0.88
N ASP A 237 9.18 17.74 0.76
CA ASP A 237 9.32 19.07 0.14
C ASP A 237 9.71 19.06 -1.35
N MET A 238 9.77 17.90 -2.00
CA MET A 238 10.23 17.77 -3.40
C MET A 238 9.50 18.70 -4.37
N PHE A 239 8.18 18.87 -4.21
CA PHE A 239 7.36 19.76 -5.05
C PHE A 239 7.48 21.25 -4.68
N THR A 240 7.76 21.56 -3.42
CA THR A 240 7.71 22.94 -2.91
C THR A 240 9.08 23.61 -2.88
N LYS A 241 10.16 22.83 -2.85
CA LYS A 241 11.55 23.29 -2.83
C LYS A 241 12.35 22.58 -3.94
N PRO A 242 12.09 22.90 -5.22
CA PRO A 242 12.76 22.23 -6.34
C PRO A 242 14.28 22.52 -6.40
N SER A 243 14.71 23.69 -5.92
CA SER A 243 16.12 24.08 -5.84
C SER A 243 16.56 24.03 -4.37
N LYS A 244 17.35 23.01 -4.03
CA LYS A 244 17.84 22.80 -2.67
C LYS A 244 19.20 22.12 -2.67
N VAL A 245 20.04 22.41 -1.67
CA VAL A 245 21.31 21.72 -1.43
C VAL A 245 21.13 20.80 -0.22
N SER A 246 21.52 19.53 -0.35
CA SER A 246 21.45 18.56 0.73
C SER A 246 22.50 18.81 1.81
N SER A 247 22.36 18.19 2.99
CA SER A 247 23.43 18.19 4.00
C SER A 247 24.76 17.62 3.49
N LEU A 248 24.71 16.81 2.42
CA LEU A 248 25.89 16.28 1.73
C LEU A 248 26.56 17.31 0.80
N GLY A 249 26.05 18.55 0.73
CA GLY A 249 26.54 19.58 -0.19
C GLY A 249 26.15 19.35 -1.65
N VAL A 250 25.23 18.41 -1.92
CA VAL A 250 24.81 18.05 -3.27
C VAL A 250 23.58 18.87 -3.68
N GLN A 251 23.63 19.47 -4.86
CA GLN A 251 22.47 20.13 -5.45
C GLN A 251 21.41 19.09 -5.83
N ARG A 252 20.18 19.27 -5.34
CA ARG A 252 19.00 18.45 -5.68
C ARG A 252 18.81 18.40 -7.19
N GLY A 253 18.53 17.21 -7.71
CA GLY A 253 18.24 16.98 -9.13
C GLY A 253 16.84 17.45 -9.53
N VAL A 254 16.55 17.40 -10.83
CA VAL A 254 15.23 17.77 -11.37
C VAL A 254 14.23 16.66 -11.11
N PHE A 255 13.05 17.00 -10.59
CA PHE A 255 11.92 16.07 -10.50
C PHE A 255 10.73 16.55 -11.33
N ARG A 256 10.10 15.61 -12.03
CA ARG A 256 8.87 15.80 -12.80
C ARG A 256 7.94 14.61 -12.58
N LEU A 257 6.66 14.91 -12.39
CA LEU A 257 5.59 13.93 -12.29
C LEU A 257 4.61 14.15 -13.45
N LEU A 258 4.44 13.16 -14.31
CA LEU A 258 3.44 13.14 -15.37
C LEU A 258 2.23 12.35 -14.89
N THR A 259 1.12 13.03 -14.67
CA THR A 259 -0.17 12.43 -14.29
C THR A 259 -0.98 12.08 -15.53
N ASN A 260 -2.05 11.29 -15.38
CA ASN A 260 -2.89 10.85 -16.49
C ASN A 260 -2.07 10.24 -17.65
N THR A 261 -0.95 9.60 -17.31
CA THR A 261 0.06 9.10 -18.24
C THR A 261 0.28 7.62 -17.99
N ARG A 262 -0.18 6.78 -18.90
CA ARG A 262 -0.05 5.32 -18.77
C ARG A 262 1.34 4.89 -19.20
N ALA A 263 2.10 4.26 -18.30
CA ALA A 263 3.24 3.43 -18.68
C ALA A 263 2.74 2.20 -19.45
N SER A 264 3.05 2.11 -20.74
CA SER A 264 2.50 1.07 -21.62
C SER A 264 3.48 -0.10 -21.81
N LYS A 265 4.76 0.20 -22.00
CA LYS A 265 5.76 -0.81 -22.35
C LYS A 265 7.19 -0.34 -22.06
N LEU A 266 8.02 -1.22 -21.53
CA LEU A 266 9.47 -1.02 -21.45
C LEU A 266 10.13 -1.63 -22.69
N VAL A 267 11.02 -0.86 -23.31
CA VAL A 267 11.75 -1.32 -24.51
C VAL A 267 13.17 -1.69 -24.15
N ALA A 268 13.51 -2.93 -24.46
CA ALA A 268 14.77 -3.55 -24.13
C ALA A 268 15.70 -3.68 -25.36
N ASP A 269 16.98 -3.41 -25.15
CA ASP A 269 18.07 -3.86 -25.99
C ASP A 269 18.63 -5.18 -25.43
N THR A 270 18.63 -6.22 -26.27
CA THR A 270 19.06 -7.58 -25.93
C THR A 270 20.36 -7.99 -26.63
N THR A 271 21.07 -7.05 -27.25
CA THR A 271 22.31 -7.33 -27.99
C THR A 271 23.52 -7.63 -27.11
N GLY A 272 23.51 -7.17 -25.85
CA GLY A 272 24.56 -7.40 -24.87
C GLY A 272 24.33 -8.60 -23.94
N ASP A 273 25.29 -8.86 -23.04
CA ASP A 273 25.24 -9.97 -22.08
C ASP A 273 24.07 -9.86 -21.07
N LYS A 274 23.70 -8.62 -20.70
CA LYS A 274 22.51 -8.31 -19.88
C LYS A 274 21.55 -7.47 -20.71
N VAL A 275 20.26 -7.67 -20.47
CA VAL A 275 19.20 -6.86 -21.06
C VAL A 275 19.28 -5.44 -20.51
N THR A 276 19.29 -4.45 -21.40
CA THR A 276 19.35 -3.03 -21.00
C THR A 276 18.12 -2.31 -21.52
N LEU A 277 17.39 -1.65 -20.64
CA LEU A 277 16.23 -0.85 -21.03
C LEU A 277 16.68 0.48 -21.61
N THR A 278 16.06 0.88 -22.71
CA THR A 278 16.40 2.12 -23.43
C THR A 278 15.40 3.23 -23.14
N HIS A 279 14.11 2.91 -23.18
CA HIS A 279 13.03 3.86 -22.92
C HIS A 279 11.76 3.18 -22.40
N LEU A 280 10.90 4.00 -21.80
CA LEU A 280 9.52 3.65 -21.46
C LEU A 280 8.60 4.26 -22.51
N GLU A 281 7.79 3.44 -23.16
CA GLU A 281 6.66 3.89 -23.98
C GLU A 281 5.50 4.27 -23.06
N ILE A 282 4.98 5.48 -23.25
CA ILE A 282 3.89 6.04 -22.47
C ILE A 282 2.74 6.49 -23.38
N GLN A 283 1.53 6.55 -22.84
CA GLN A 283 0.38 7.15 -23.49
C GLN A 283 -0.20 8.29 -22.62
N ASP A 284 -0.40 9.46 -23.23
CA ASP A 284 -1.15 10.57 -22.63
C ASP A 284 -2.65 10.28 -22.75
N LEU A 285 -3.29 9.99 -21.61
CA LEU A 285 -4.70 9.62 -21.55
C LEU A 285 -5.65 10.81 -21.72
N LEU A 286 -5.18 12.03 -21.45
CA LEU A 286 -5.99 13.22 -21.71
C LEU A 286 -6.05 13.48 -23.21
N ALA A 287 -4.92 13.37 -23.90
CA ALA A 287 -4.87 13.49 -25.34
C ALA A 287 -5.63 12.35 -26.04
N SER A 288 -5.46 11.10 -25.58
CA SER A 288 -6.11 9.92 -26.19
C SER A 288 -7.63 10.00 -26.15
N ARG A 289 -8.21 10.60 -25.10
CA ARG A 289 -9.66 10.76 -24.98
C ARG A 289 -10.30 11.59 -26.11
N TYR A 290 -9.58 12.57 -26.65
CA TYR A 290 -10.09 13.42 -27.73
C TYR A 290 -9.68 12.93 -29.12
N ARG A 291 -8.54 12.23 -29.22
CA ARG A 291 -7.91 11.84 -30.47
C ARG A 291 -8.16 10.39 -30.87
N GLY A 292 -8.50 9.54 -29.90
CA GLY A 292 -8.59 8.09 -30.03
C GLY A 292 -7.34 7.40 -29.48
N ASP A 293 -7.52 6.19 -28.93
CA ASP A 293 -6.43 5.45 -28.28
C ASP A 293 -5.35 4.97 -29.25
N ASP A 294 -5.68 4.83 -30.53
CA ASP A 294 -4.75 4.42 -31.59
C ASP A 294 -4.03 5.61 -32.26
N ASP A 295 -4.31 6.86 -31.85
CA ASP A 295 -3.67 8.04 -32.44
C ASP A 295 -2.18 8.11 -32.02
N PRO A 296 -1.22 8.02 -32.98
CA PRO A 296 0.22 8.04 -32.68
C PRO A 296 0.70 9.28 -31.93
N GLU A 297 0.02 10.42 -32.04
CA GLU A 297 0.37 11.66 -31.33
C GLU A 297 -0.05 11.64 -29.84
N THR A 298 -0.58 10.52 -29.37
CA THR A 298 -0.88 10.29 -27.94
C THR A 298 0.17 9.39 -27.28
N HIS A 299 1.07 8.79 -28.07
CA HIS A 299 2.10 7.85 -27.63
C HIS A 299 3.48 8.50 -27.73
N TYR A 300 4.28 8.34 -26.67
CA TYR A 300 5.61 8.95 -26.57
C TYR A 300 6.62 7.96 -26.00
N LYS A 301 7.90 8.23 -26.23
CA LYS A 301 8.99 7.59 -25.50
C LYS A 301 9.58 8.52 -24.44
N ILE A 302 9.94 7.93 -23.30
CA ILE A 302 10.75 8.55 -22.24
C ILE A 302 12.07 7.79 -22.14
N SER A 303 13.16 8.49 -22.43
CA SER A 303 14.51 7.93 -22.30
C SER A 303 15.03 8.05 -20.86
N GLY A 304 15.56 6.95 -20.32
CA GLY A 304 16.07 6.85 -18.95
C GLY A 304 17.36 6.03 -18.87
N LYS A 305 18.20 6.28 -17.87
CA LYS A 305 19.40 5.45 -17.60
C LYS A 305 19.06 4.23 -16.74
N ALA A 306 18.13 4.38 -15.80
CA ALA A 306 17.55 3.30 -15.01
C ALA A 306 16.03 3.42 -14.91
N PHE A 307 15.36 2.29 -14.71
CA PHE A 307 13.91 2.19 -14.66
C PHE A 307 13.48 1.51 -13.36
N VAL A 308 12.53 2.13 -12.67
CA VAL A 308 11.88 1.57 -11.48
C VAL A 308 10.41 1.33 -11.80
N VAL A 309 9.94 0.09 -11.65
CA VAL A 309 8.52 -0.24 -11.76
C VAL A 309 7.94 -0.46 -10.37
N ALA A 310 7.14 0.51 -9.91
CA ALA A 310 6.53 0.54 -8.59
C ALA A 310 5.00 0.78 -8.68
N CYS A 311 4.35 0.08 -9.62
CA CYS A 311 2.92 0.25 -9.93
C CYS A 311 1.98 -0.53 -8.99
N GLY A 312 2.51 -1.15 -7.92
CA GLY A 312 1.77 -2.05 -7.04
C GLY A 312 1.89 -3.52 -7.46
N ALA A 313 1.33 -4.43 -6.65
CA ALA A 313 1.62 -5.87 -6.78
C ALA A 313 1.10 -6.50 -8.08
N ILE A 314 0.06 -5.95 -8.73
CA ILE A 314 -0.49 -6.52 -9.97
C ILE A 314 -0.07 -5.70 -11.21
N ALA A 315 -0.11 -4.37 -11.15
CA ALA A 315 0.28 -3.54 -12.29
C ALA A 315 1.80 -3.58 -12.58
N THR A 316 2.65 -3.86 -11.58
CA THR A 316 4.10 -4.06 -11.83
C THR A 316 4.34 -5.24 -12.77
N PRO A 317 3.88 -6.47 -12.45
CA PRO A 317 4.01 -7.58 -13.38
C PRO A 317 3.16 -7.40 -14.65
N GLN A 318 2.07 -6.61 -14.63
CA GLN A 318 1.31 -6.27 -15.84
C GLN A 318 2.15 -5.49 -16.85
N LEU A 319 2.88 -4.46 -16.41
CA LEU A 319 3.78 -3.68 -17.27
C LEU A 319 4.94 -4.53 -17.78
N LEU A 320 5.54 -5.37 -16.92
CA LEU A 320 6.62 -6.28 -17.31
C LEU A 320 6.12 -7.33 -18.33
N ALA A 321 4.90 -7.82 -18.18
CA ALA A 321 4.28 -8.73 -19.13
C ALA A 321 3.95 -8.05 -20.46
N ALA A 322 3.38 -6.84 -20.44
CA ALA A 322 3.14 -6.03 -21.63
C ALA A 322 4.44 -5.71 -22.40
N SER A 323 5.57 -5.66 -21.68
CA SER A 323 6.92 -5.49 -22.24
C SER A 323 7.49 -6.76 -22.88
N GLY A 324 6.79 -7.89 -22.77
CA GLY A 324 7.20 -9.17 -23.34
C GLY A 324 8.20 -9.95 -22.47
N PHE A 325 8.40 -9.56 -21.21
CA PHE A 325 9.44 -10.15 -20.36
C PHE A 325 9.02 -11.47 -19.71
N GLY A 326 7.72 -11.78 -19.67
CA GLY A 326 7.17 -13.01 -19.10
C GLY A 326 5.71 -12.84 -18.70
N GLY A 327 5.08 -13.88 -18.15
CA GLY A 327 3.76 -13.77 -17.53
C GLY A 327 2.55 -13.65 -18.48
N ARG A 328 2.75 -13.62 -19.81
CA ARG A 328 1.66 -13.74 -20.79
C ARG A 328 1.15 -15.17 -20.88
N ARG A 329 -0.13 -15.36 -21.21
CA ARG A 329 -0.78 -16.70 -21.24
C ARG A 329 -0.12 -17.69 -22.22
N ASP A 330 0.30 -17.24 -23.39
CA ASP A 330 0.89 -18.06 -24.46
C ASP A 330 2.41 -18.22 -24.35
N GLN A 331 3.05 -17.46 -23.47
CA GLN A 331 4.49 -17.47 -23.33
C GLN A 331 4.96 -18.76 -22.66
N ASN A 332 6.00 -19.36 -23.23
CA ASN A 332 6.73 -20.42 -22.56
C ASN A 332 7.53 -19.82 -21.39
N ARG A 333 7.11 -20.15 -20.17
CA ARG A 333 7.72 -19.67 -18.93
C ARG A 333 9.24 -19.83 -18.91
N LYS A 334 9.76 -21.00 -19.29
CA LYS A 334 11.20 -21.31 -19.22
C LYS A 334 12.05 -20.55 -20.23
N GLN A 335 11.43 -19.98 -21.26
CA GLN A 335 12.09 -19.21 -22.31
C GLN A 335 11.88 -17.70 -22.15
N SER A 336 11.14 -17.29 -21.11
CA SER A 336 10.85 -15.89 -20.82
C SER A 336 12.04 -15.23 -20.13
N LEU A 337 12.21 -13.92 -20.28
CA LEU A 337 13.29 -13.17 -19.60
C LEU A 337 13.12 -13.17 -18.08
N ILE A 338 11.87 -13.22 -17.59
CA ILE A 338 11.50 -13.28 -16.19
C ILE A 338 10.55 -14.48 -15.98
N PRO A 339 11.08 -15.71 -15.81
CA PRO A 339 10.27 -16.92 -15.71
C PRO A 339 9.30 -16.95 -14.52
N ASN A 340 9.66 -16.30 -13.41
CA ASN A 340 8.88 -16.31 -12.16
C ASN A 340 7.91 -15.12 -12.04
N LEU A 341 7.72 -14.34 -13.11
CA LEU A 341 6.81 -13.20 -13.09
C LEU A 341 5.38 -13.64 -12.77
N GLY A 342 4.78 -13.03 -11.74
CA GLY A 342 3.41 -13.32 -11.29
C GLY A 342 3.25 -14.63 -10.53
N ARG A 343 4.31 -15.40 -10.27
CA ARG A 343 4.28 -16.68 -9.53
C ARG A 343 4.46 -16.47 -8.03
N TYR A 344 4.12 -17.49 -7.24
CA TYR A 344 4.23 -17.45 -5.77
C TYR A 344 3.41 -16.32 -5.15
N LEU A 345 2.28 -15.99 -5.77
CA LEU A 345 1.38 -14.95 -5.31
C LEU A 345 0.86 -15.33 -3.92
N THR A 346 0.97 -14.39 -2.98
CA THR A 346 0.37 -14.50 -1.63
C THR A 346 -0.75 -13.48 -1.49
N GLU A 347 -1.79 -13.83 -0.73
CA GLU A 347 -2.81 -12.91 -0.23
C GLU A 347 -3.27 -13.41 1.13
N GLN A 348 -3.70 -12.49 1.99
CA GLN A 348 -4.08 -12.78 3.36
C GLN A 348 -5.56 -13.18 3.42
N PRO A 349 -5.90 -14.30 4.09
CA PRO A 349 -7.25 -14.50 4.56
C PRO A 349 -7.56 -13.41 5.59
N MET A 350 -8.78 -12.85 5.50
CA MET A 350 -9.23 -11.89 6.49
C MET A 350 -10.54 -12.32 7.11
N VAL A 351 -10.59 -12.26 8.44
CA VAL A 351 -11.83 -12.38 9.21
C VAL A 351 -12.17 -11.06 9.86
N PHE A 352 -13.47 -10.80 9.96
CA PHE A 352 -14.01 -9.53 10.43
C PHE A 352 -15.22 -9.74 11.33
N CYS A 353 -15.31 -8.94 12.39
CA CYS A 353 -16.56 -8.66 13.10
C CYS A 353 -16.54 -7.27 13.72
N GLN A 354 -17.69 -6.77 14.14
CA GLN A 354 -17.80 -5.65 15.05
C GLN A 354 -18.45 -6.10 16.35
N VAL A 355 -18.07 -5.48 17.47
CA VAL A 355 -18.73 -5.66 18.76
C VAL A 355 -19.28 -4.34 19.28
N ILE A 356 -20.30 -4.45 20.13
CA ILE A 356 -20.77 -3.41 21.03
C ILE A 356 -20.09 -3.64 22.37
N MET A 357 -19.32 -2.65 22.83
CA MET A 357 -18.58 -2.69 24.09
C MET A 357 -19.50 -3.06 25.27
N ASP A 358 -19.04 -3.98 26.11
CA ASP A 358 -19.79 -4.41 27.29
C ASP A 358 -20.01 -3.27 28.29
N GLN A 359 -21.16 -3.28 28.98
CA GLN A 359 -21.53 -2.24 29.94
C GLN A 359 -20.46 -2.01 31.01
N HIS A 360 -19.85 -3.07 31.55
CA HIS A 360 -18.82 -2.94 32.58
C HIS A 360 -17.56 -2.21 32.10
N LEU A 361 -17.22 -2.29 30.80
CA LEU A 361 -16.10 -1.53 30.22
C LEU A 361 -16.49 -0.07 30.00
N VAL A 362 -17.73 0.19 29.58
CA VAL A 362 -18.28 1.55 29.47
C VAL A 362 -18.29 2.25 30.84
N ASP A 363 -18.72 1.53 31.88
CA ASP A 363 -18.73 2.03 33.27
C ASP A 363 -17.30 2.30 33.76
N TRP A 364 -16.37 1.36 33.53
CA TRP A 364 -14.94 1.54 33.87
C TRP A 364 -14.30 2.72 33.14
N ALA A 365 -14.68 2.95 31.88
CA ALA A 365 -14.19 4.06 31.09
C ALA A 365 -14.76 5.41 31.56
N GLY A 366 -15.96 5.40 32.14
CA GLY A 366 -16.64 6.55 32.74
C GLY A 366 -16.26 6.84 34.19
N ASP A 367 -15.50 5.97 34.85
CA ASP A 367 -15.05 6.18 36.22
C ASP A 367 -13.92 7.23 36.29
N LEU A 368 -13.91 8.02 37.37
CA LEU A 368 -12.86 8.99 37.67
C LEU A 368 -11.73 8.35 38.49
N ASP A 369 -12.02 7.32 39.29
CA ASP A 369 -11.06 6.74 40.22
C ASP A 369 -9.90 6.03 39.50
N GLY A 370 -8.68 6.26 40.00
CA GLY A 370 -7.45 5.74 39.42
C GLY A 370 -7.12 6.22 37.99
N LYS A 371 -7.87 7.18 37.43
CA LYS A 371 -7.61 7.72 36.07
C LYS A 371 -6.66 8.92 36.10
N PRO A 372 -5.87 9.15 35.04
CA PRO A 372 -5.03 10.34 34.94
C PRO A 372 -5.85 11.62 34.81
N GLU A 373 -5.26 12.77 35.17
CA GLU A 373 -5.95 14.08 35.20
C GLU A 373 -6.60 14.46 33.87
N TRP A 374 -5.95 14.17 32.73
CA TRP A 374 -6.48 14.48 31.41
C TRP A 374 -7.79 13.71 31.12
N TRP A 375 -7.91 12.48 31.61
CA TRP A 375 -9.07 11.62 31.44
C TRP A 375 -10.22 12.11 32.31
N GLN A 376 -9.93 12.36 33.59
CA GLN A 376 -10.92 12.92 34.52
C GLN A 376 -11.48 14.25 34.00
N LYS A 377 -10.59 15.12 33.49
CA LYS A 377 -10.99 16.38 32.87
C LYS A 377 -11.88 16.16 31.65
N ALA A 378 -11.52 15.24 30.74
CA ALA A 378 -12.31 14.95 29.54
C ALA A 378 -13.73 14.47 29.89
N LEU A 379 -13.88 13.59 30.88
CA LEU A 379 -15.18 13.12 31.36
C LEU A 379 -16.01 14.25 31.98
N ASN A 380 -15.41 15.06 32.85
CA ASN A 380 -16.11 16.18 33.51
C ASN A 380 -16.54 17.25 32.51
N ASP A 381 -15.66 17.61 31.57
CA ASP A 381 -15.95 18.53 30.48
C ASP A 381 -17.13 18.02 29.62
N HIS A 382 -17.16 16.73 29.29
CA HIS A 382 -18.23 16.10 28.51
C HIS A 382 -19.56 16.14 29.26
N ARG A 383 -19.59 15.73 30.53
CA ARG A 383 -20.79 15.75 31.39
C ARG A 383 -21.36 17.17 31.53
N ALA A 384 -20.49 18.17 31.68
CA ALA A 384 -20.90 19.56 31.79
C ALA A 384 -21.50 20.12 30.49
N ARG A 385 -20.94 19.74 29.33
CA ARG A 385 -21.43 20.18 28.01
C ARG A 385 -22.68 19.44 27.55
N ASN A 386 -22.80 18.16 27.93
CA ASN A 386 -23.85 17.26 27.45
C ASN A 386 -24.60 16.61 28.64
N PRO A 387 -25.30 17.37 29.49
CA PRO A 387 -25.91 16.85 30.72
C PRO A 387 -27.02 15.81 30.48
N ASN A 388 -27.56 15.76 29.26
CA ASN A 388 -28.61 14.80 28.86
C ASN A 388 -28.06 13.56 28.14
N ASP A 389 -26.75 13.51 27.87
CA ASP A 389 -26.14 12.36 27.21
C ASP A 389 -25.83 11.27 28.26
N PRO A 390 -26.47 10.10 28.19
CA PRO A 390 -26.23 9.02 29.15
C PRO A 390 -24.87 8.34 28.96
N MET A 391 -24.20 8.55 27.82
CA MET A 391 -22.91 7.95 27.54
C MET A 391 -21.79 8.74 28.22
N PRO A 392 -21.01 8.12 29.14
CA PRO A 392 -19.96 8.81 29.86
C PRO A 392 -18.75 9.18 28.97
N ILE A 393 -18.54 8.44 27.87
CA ILE A 393 -17.41 8.65 26.96
C ILE A 393 -17.65 9.92 26.12
N PRO A 394 -16.67 10.84 26.02
CA PRO A 394 -16.80 12.08 25.25
C PRO A 394 -17.18 11.86 23.78
N THR A 395 -18.00 12.75 23.22
CA THR A 395 -18.48 12.68 21.82
C THR A 395 -17.37 12.67 20.76
N HIS A 396 -16.23 13.29 21.07
CA HIS A 396 -15.06 13.37 20.19
C HIS A 396 -13.86 12.60 20.74
N ASP A 397 -14.08 11.64 21.64
CA ASP A 397 -13.02 10.73 22.06
C ASP A 397 -12.48 9.99 20.83
N PRO A 398 -11.16 9.93 20.59
CA PRO A 398 -10.62 9.20 19.44
C PRO A 398 -10.89 7.70 19.55
N GLU A 399 -10.85 7.01 18.42
CA GLU A 399 -11.11 5.58 18.32
C GLU A 399 -10.01 4.69 18.93
N PRO A 400 -10.33 3.44 19.31
CA PRO A 400 -9.30 2.48 19.64
C PRO A 400 -8.43 2.19 18.41
N ASN A 401 -7.12 2.07 18.63
CA ASN A 401 -6.14 1.56 17.68
C ASN A 401 -5.19 0.59 18.40
N VAL A 402 -5.65 -0.64 18.61
CA VAL A 402 -4.96 -1.69 19.36
C VAL A 402 -4.56 -2.82 18.42
N THR A 403 -3.44 -3.48 18.71
CA THR A 403 -2.99 -4.66 17.99
C THR A 403 -2.57 -5.77 18.94
N ILE A 404 -2.78 -7.00 18.48
CA ILE A 404 -2.03 -8.16 18.96
C ILE A 404 -1.09 -8.51 17.81
N PRO A 405 0.24 -8.39 17.97
CA PRO A 405 1.21 -8.70 16.92
C PRO A 405 1.22 -10.19 16.55
N VAL A 406 1.75 -10.49 15.37
CA VAL A 406 1.99 -11.87 14.93
C VAL A 406 2.95 -12.57 15.89
N SER A 407 2.73 -13.86 16.14
CA SER A 407 3.65 -14.75 16.87
C SER A 407 3.71 -16.11 16.17
N LYS A 408 4.66 -16.98 16.55
CA LYS A 408 4.76 -18.32 15.96
C LYS A 408 3.57 -19.20 16.33
N GLU A 409 3.04 -19.02 17.53
CA GLU A 409 1.90 -19.76 18.08
C GLU A 409 0.57 -19.23 17.52
N ARG A 410 0.56 -17.96 17.13
CA ARG A 410 -0.60 -17.24 16.59
C ARG A 410 -0.18 -16.52 15.31
N PRO A 411 -0.08 -17.24 14.19
CA PRO A 411 0.44 -16.73 12.92
C PRO A 411 -0.59 -15.86 12.17
N TRP A 412 -1.17 -14.88 12.87
CA TRP A 412 -2.05 -13.87 12.30
C TRP A 412 -1.88 -12.54 13.00
N HIS A 413 -2.05 -11.47 12.24
CA HIS A 413 -2.03 -10.10 12.72
C HIS A 413 -3.44 -9.71 13.15
N ALA A 414 -3.57 -8.96 14.24
CA ALA A 414 -4.86 -8.48 14.72
C ALA A 414 -4.87 -6.95 14.78
N GLN A 415 -5.87 -6.35 14.14
CA GLN A 415 -6.25 -4.95 14.34
C GLN A 415 -7.57 -4.91 15.11
N ILE A 416 -7.54 -4.33 16.30
CA ILE A 416 -8.71 -4.05 17.14
C ILE A 416 -8.86 -2.54 17.19
N HIS A 417 -9.68 -2.02 16.30
CA HIS A 417 -9.69 -0.59 16.01
C HIS A 417 -11.05 -0.08 15.56
N ARG A 418 -11.09 1.12 14.99
CA ARG A 418 -12.19 1.54 14.12
C ARG A 418 -11.66 2.06 12.82
N ASP A 419 -12.25 1.57 11.75
CA ASP A 419 -12.00 2.09 10.42
C ASP A 419 -13.31 2.52 9.77
N ALA A 420 -13.21 3.26 8.67
CA ALA A 420 -14.37 3.63 7.90
C ALA A 420 -15.07 2.33 7.41
N PHE A 421 -16.31 2.09 7.87
CA PHE A 421 -17.09 0.92 7.45
C PHE A 421 -18.56 1.27 7.19
N SER A 422 -19.18 0.59 6.23
CA SER A 422 -20.61 0.76 5.96
C SER A 422 -21.40 -0.09 6.94
N TYR A 423 -22.14 0.55 7.85
CA TYR A 423 -23.08 -0.19 8.69
C TYR A 423 -24.19 -0.82 7.84
N GLY A 424 -24.58 -2.04 8.19
CA GLY A 424 -25.90 -2.56 7.84
C GLY A 424 -27.02 -1.78 8.55
N GLU A 425 -28.28 -2.17 8.33
CA GLU A 425 -29.47 -1.45 8.85
C GLU A 425 -29.50 -1.24 10.38
N ALA A 426 -28.80 -2.09 11.15
CA ALA A 426 -28.77 -2.01 12.62
C ALA A 426 -27.76 -0.97 13.17
N GLY A 427 -26.69 -0.63 12.44
CA GLY A 427 -25.59 0.16 13.01
C GLY A 427 -25.94 1.63 13.25
N SER A 428 -26.91 2.19 12.52
CA SER A 428 -27.42 3.56 12.77
C SER A 428 -28.21 3.70 14.08
N ARG A 429 -28.60 2.57 14.70
CA ARG A 429 -29.38 2.53 15.95
C ARG A 429 -28.53 2.25 17.19
N VAL A 430 -27.24 1.99 17.00
CA VAL A 430 -26.28 1.71 18.07
C VAL A 430 -25.40 2.93 18.28
N GLU A 431 -25.07 3.22 19.54
CA GLU A 431 -24.18 4.31 19.91
C GLU A 431 -22.77 4.10 19.33
N PRO A 432 -22.29 4.94 18.38
CA PRO A 432 -21.02 4.73 17.70
C PRO A 432 -19.79 4.70 18.61
N ARG A 433 -19.87 5.32 19.80
CA ARG A 433 -18.80 5.29 20.82
C ARG A 433 -18.52 3.90 21.38
N THR A 434 -19.48 2.97 21.32
CA THR A 434 -19.31 1.61 21.85
C THR A 434 -18.88 0.60 20.79
N ILE A 435 -18.90 0.96 19.51
CA ILE A 435 -18.56 0.04 18.43
C ILE A 435 -17.04 -0.10 18.31
N VAL A 436 -16.55 -1.34 18.24
CA VAL A 436 -15.14 -1.70 18.01
C VAL A 436 -15.06 -2.76 16.90
N ASP A 437 -14.16 -2.56 15.94
CA ASP A 437 -13.92 -3.50 14.84
C ASP A 437 -12.78 -4.46 15.19
N PHE A 438 -12.90 -5.69 14.71
CA PHE A 438 -11.87 -6.70 14.75
C PHE A 438 -11.57 -7.14 13.32
N ARG A 439 -10.32 -6.97 12.89
CA ARG A 439 -9.81 -7.48 11.60
C ARG A 439 -8.58 -8.32 11.88
N PHE A 440 -8.67 -9.61 11.60
CA PHE A 440 -7.54 -10.52 11.76
C PHE A 440 -7.11 -11.00 10.38
N PHE A 441 -5.80 -10.99 10.15
CA PHE A 441 -5.16 -11.26 8.87
C PHE A 441 -4.25 -12.46 9.03
N GLY A 442 -4.50 -13.53 8.28
CA GLY A 442 -3.70 -14.75 8.38
C GLY A 442 -2.57 -14.82 7.35
N LEU A 443 -1.86 -15.94 7.37
CA LEU A 443 -0.82 -16.27 6.39
C LEU A 443 -1.39 -17.15 5.26
N GLN A 444 -0.83 -16.98 4.07
CA GLN A 444 -0.90 -17.97 3.00
C GLN A 444 0.53 -18.22 2.51
N ALA A 445 0.92 -19.48 2.43
CA ALA A 445 2.21 -19.88 1.89
C ALA A 445 2.38 -19.46 0.42
N ALA A 446 3.60 -19.09 0.07
CA ALA A 446 3.99 -18.73 -1.29
C ALA A 446 4.14 -20.01 -2.13
N GLU A 447 3.14 -20.32 -2.95
CA GLU A 447 3.08 -21.55 -3.76
C GLU A 447 3.23 -21.24 -5.26
N GLU A 448 4.03 -22.01 -5.99
CA GLU A 448 4.23 -21.81 -7.45
C GLU A 448 2.90 -21.90 -8.24
N SER A 449 1.97 -22.71 -7.74
CA SER A 449 0.62 -22.89 -8.29
C SER A 449 -0.31 -21.70 -8.05
N ASN A 450 0.05 -20.79 -7.16
CA ASN A 450 -0.64 -19.53 -6.95
C ASN A 450 0.02 -18.44 -7.79
N TYR A 451 -0.72 -17.92 -8.76
CA TYR A 451 -0.17 -16.96 -9.71
C TYR A 451 -1.20 -16.01 -10.29
N VAL A 452 -0.69 -14.91 -10.82
CA VAL A 452 -1.38 -14.03 -11.77
C VAL A 452 -0.68 -14.15 -13.12
N LEU A 453 -1.47 -14.28 -14.18
CA LEU A 453 -0.98 -14.15 -15.56
C LEU A 453 -1.76 -13.06 -16.29
N PHE A 454 -1.31 -12.71 -17.49
CA PHE A 454 -1.88 -11.62 -18.27
C PHE A 454 -2.35 -12.09 -19.64
N GLU A 455 -3.56 -11.68 -20.02
CA GLU A 455 -4.28 -12.18 -21.19
C GLU A 455 -3.85 -11.57 -22.53
N ASN A 456 -3.80 -12.39 -23.57
CA ASN A 456 -3.26 -12.00 -24.87
C ASN A 456 -4.21 -11.11 -25.69
N ASP A 457 -5.50 -11.40 -25.60
CA ASP A 457 -6.57 -10.81 -26.40
C ASP A 457 -7.69 -10.20 -25.55
N ALA A 458 -7.50 -10.15 -24.23
CA ALA A 458 -8.35 -9.40 -23.30
C ALA A 458 -7.53 -8.29 -22.63
N PHE A 459 -8.15 -7.12 -22.55
CA PHE A 459 -7.53 -5.90 -22.04
C PHE A 459 -8.40 -5.29 -20.95
N ASP A 460 -7.75 -4.66 -19.97
CA ASP A 460 -8.43 -3.89 -18.95
C ASP A 460 -8.97 -2.56 -19.52
N THR A 461 -9.65 -1.78 -18.68
CA THR A 461 -10.24 -0.47 -19.08
C THR A 461 -9.20 0.54 -19.58
N TYR A 462 -7.92 0.30 -19.34
CA TYR A 462 -6.81 1.14 -19.79
C TYR A 462 -6.01 0.49 -20.91
N GLY A 463 -6.56 -0.51 -21.61
CA GLY A 463 -5.89 -1.14 -22.76
C GLY A 463 -4.65 -1.96 -22.40
N MET A 464 -4.39 -2.21 -21.11
CA MET A 464 -3.31 -3.09 -20.67
C MET A 464 -3.79 -4.53 -20.63
N PRO A 465 -2.91 -5.53 -20.79
CA PRO A 465 -3.28 -6.92 -20.63
C PRO A 465 -4.11 -7.22 -19.38
N GLN A 466 -5.28 -7.83 -19.56
CA GLN A 466 -6.18 -8.19 -18.46
C GLN A 466 -5.47 -9.18 -17.52
N PRO A 467 -5.39 -8.92 -16.20
CA PRO A 467 -4.89 -9.91 -15.25
C PRO A 467 -5.94 -11.00 -14.99
N THR A 468 -5.46 -12.23 -14.88
CA THR A 468 -6.24 -13.41 -14.49
C THR A 468 -5.53 -14.14 -13.36
N PHE A 469 -6.26 -14.38 -12.28
CA PHE A 469 -5.76 -15.05 -11.09
C PHE A 469 -6.02 -16.55 -11.16
N HIS A 470 -5.04 -17.30 -10.66
CA HIS A 470 -5.19 -18.68 -10.26
C HIS A 470 -4.70 -18.77 -8.82
N TYR A 471 -5.62 -18.66 -7.87
CA TYR A 471 -5.34 -18.68 -6.44
C TYR A 471 -6.21 -19.72 -5.76
N LEU A 472 -5.57 -20.72 -5.16
CA LEU A 472 -6.24 -21.77 -4.40
C LEU A 472 -5.61 -21.85 -3.01
N PRO A 473 -6.42 -21.78 -1.93
CA PRO A 473 -5.90 -22.00 -0.60
C PRO A 473 -5.43 -23.45 -0.39
N THR A 474 -4.43 -23.65 0.47
CA THR A 474 -3.91 -24.99 0.83
C THR A 474 -4.71 -25.63 1.98
N PRO A 475 -4.57 -26.94 2.25
CA PRO A 475 -5.17 -27.55 3.44
C PRO A 475 -4.72 -26.89 4.76
N GLU A 476 -3.42 -26.59 4.89
CA GLU A 476 -2.85 -25.92 6.06
C GLU A 476 -3.45 -24.53 6.27
N TYR A 477 -3.78 -23.83 5.18
CA TYR A 477 -4.51 -22.55 5.24
C TYR A 477 -5.90 -22.71 5.85
N ALA A 478 -6.63 -23.79 5.54
CA ALA A 478 -7.97 -23.99 6.10
C ALA A 478 -7.94 -24.13 7.63
N ASP A 479 -6.99 -24.89 8.17
CA ASP A 479 -6.82 -25.07 9.61
C ASP A 479 -6.39 -23.76 10.30
N GLN A 480 -5.40 -23.06 9.72
CA GLN A 480 -4.93 -21.77 10.25
C GLN A 480 -6.03 -20.71 10.26
N THR A 481 -6.84 -20.64 9.20
CA THR A 481 -7.93 -19.67 9.10
C THR A 481 -9.10 -19.98 10.02
N ALA A 482 -9.42 -21.25 10.24
CA ALA A 482 -10.39 -21.67 11.24
C ALA A 482 -9.93 -21.29 12.67
N ALA A 483 -8.65 -21.52 12.98
CA ALA A 483 -8.05 -21.13 14.26
C ALA A 483 -8.04 -19.60 14.44
N MET A 484 -7.74 -18.84 13.39
CA MET A 484 -7.79 -17.38 13.39
C MET A 484 -9.21 -16.86 13.65
N MET A 485 -10.23 -17.45 13.01
CA MET A 485 -11.63 -17.11 13.27
C MET A 485 -11.99 -17.37 14.74
N ALA A 486 -11.65 -18.55 15.26
CA ALA A 486 -11.90 -18.90 16.65
C ALA A 486 -11.22 -17.90 17.61
N ASP A 487 -9.96 -17.55 17.37
CA ASP A 487 -9.23 -16.57 18.16
C ASP A 487 -9.86 -15.17 18.08
N MET A 488 -10.26 -14.72 16.89
CA MET A 488 -10.96 -13.43 16.74
C MET A 488 -12.23 -13.41 17.60
N THR A 489 -13.04 -14.46 17.58
CA THR A 489 -14.25 -14.53 18.41
C THR A 489 -13.94 -14.54 19.91
N ALA A 490 -12.89 -15.26 20.32
CA ALA A 490 -12.46 -15.31 21.71
C ALA A 490 -11.93 -13.95 22.21
N VAL A 491 -11.13 -13.25 21.39
CA VAL A 491 -10.63 -11.91 21.71
C VAL A 491 -11.78 -10.88 21.72
N ALA A 492 -12.67 -10.92 20.72
CA ALA A 492 -13.83 -10.03 20.64
C ALA A 492 -14.74 -10.15 21.87
N SER A 493 -14.96 -11.37 22.38
CA SER A 493 -15.77 -11.63 23.58
C SER A 493 -15.23 -11.02 24.88
N LYS A 494 -13.97 -10.53 24.88
CA LYS A 494 -13.40 -9.81 26.03
C LYS A 494 -13.71 -8.32 26.03
N VAL A 495 -14.20 -7.81 24.90
CA VAL A 495 -14.51 -6.39 24.70
C VAL A 495 -16.02 -6.16 24.60
N GLY A 496 -16.74 -7.07 23.96
CA GLY A 496 -18.16 -6.86 23.73
C GLY A 496 -18.89 -8.02 23.08
N SER A 497 -20.19 -7.81 22.84
CA SER A 497 -21.06 -8.72 22.09
C SER A 497 -21.15 -8.31 20.61
N PHE A 498 -21.29 -9.28 19.70
CA PHE A 498 -21.32 -8.99 18.26
C PHE A 498 -22.45 -8.03 17.88
N LEU A 499 -22.11 -7.05 17.04
CA LEU A 499 -23.08 -6.12 16.46
C LEU A 499 -23.91 -6.85 15.39
N PRO A 500 -25.26 -6.88 15.49
CA PRO A 500 -26.10 -7.47 14.46
C PRO A 500 -25.82 -6.86 13.07
N GLY A 501 -25.57 -7.72 12.08
CA GLY A 501 -25.18 -7.31 10.72
C GLY A 501 -23.66 -7.21 10.50
N ALA A 502 -22.85 -7.31 11.55
CA ALA A 502 -21.39 -7.38 11.50
C ALA A 502 -20.86 -8.56 12.34
N ASN A 503 -21.53 -9.70 12.23
CA ASN A 503 -21.13 -10.96 12.86
C ASN A 503 -19.79 -11.46 12.28
N PRO A 504 -19.07 -12.34 13.01
CA PRO A 504 -17.86 -13.00 12.52
C PRO A 504 -18.03 -13.61 11.13
N THR A 505 -17.24 -13.14 10.17
CA THR A 505 -17.26 -13.61 8.78
C THR A 505 -15.87 -13.59 8.18
N PHE A 506 -15.63 -14.46 7.20
CA PHE A 506 -14.56 -14.27 6.24
C PHE A 506 -14.93 -13.17 5.26
N LEU A 507 -13.96 -12.36 4.87
CA LEU A 507 -14.11 -11.40 3.78
C LEU A 507 -13.72 -12.03 2.44
N VAL A 508 -14.17 -11.43 1.35
CA VAL A 508 -13.83 -11.87 -0.02
C VAL A 508 -12.30 -11.87 -0.18
N PRO A 509 -11.69 -12.95 -0.71
CA PRO A 509 -10.25 -12.99 -0.96
C PRO A 509 -9.76 -11.79 -1.78
N GLY A 510 -8.65 -11.18 -1.36
CA GLY A 510 -8.11 -9.98 -1.99
C GLY A 510 -8.64 -8.66 -1.42
N LEU A 511 -9.70 -8.66 -0.60
CA LEU A 511 -10.27 -7.41 -0.08
C LEU A 511 -9.31 -6.66 0.85
N GLY A 512 -8.35 -7.36 1.47
CA GLY A 512 -7.29 -6.75 2.27
C GLY A 512 -6.25 -5.97 1.49
N GLN A 513 -6.19 -6.13 0.17
CA GLN A 513 -5.25 -5.44 -0.72
C GLN A 513 -3.77 -5.67 -0.32
N HIS A 514 -3.46 -6.84 0.24
CA HIS A 514 -2.13 -7.18 0.75
C HIS A 514 -1.43 -8.23 -0.12
N ILE A 515 -1.75 -8.26 -1.41
CA ILE A 515 -1.11 -9.15 -2.39
C ILE A 515 0.41 -8.99 -2.37
N GLY A 516 1.12 -10.11 -2.23
CA GLY A 516 2.58 -10.20 -2.28
C GLY A 516 3.10 -11.22 -3.31
N GLY A 517 4.42 -11.35 -3.41
CA GLY A 517 5.10 -12.41 -4.16
C GLY A 517 5.15 -12.29 -5.69
N THR A 518 4.30 -11.47 -6.30
CA THR A 518 4.16 -11.41 -7.77
C THR A 518 5.39 -10.92 -8.55
N THR A 519 6.32 -10.23 -7.88
CA THR A 519 7.65 -9.87 -8.39
C THR A 519 8.70 -10.15 -7.31
N ARG A 520 8.59 -11.32 -6.66
CA ARG A 520 9.32 -11.65 -5.43
C ARG A 520 10.82 -11.47 -5.54
N LEU A 521 11.43 -10.99 -4.46
CA LEU A 521 12.88 -11.00 -4.28
C LEU A 521 13.36 -12.40 -3.86
N GLY A 522 14.62 -12.71 -4.10
CA GLY A 522 15.21 -13.96 -3.64
C GLY A 522 16.71 -13.96 -3.80
N HIS A 523 17.31 -15.13 -3.53
CA HIS A 523 18.75 -15.37 -3.70
C HIS A 523 19.09 -16.02 -5.04
N ASP A 524 18.08 -16.56 -5.75
CA ASP A 524 18.26 -17.30 -7.00
C ASP A 524 17.22 -16.89 -8.05
N GLN A 525 17.65 -16.65 -9.29
CA GLN A 525 16.78 -16.38 -10.43
C GLN A 525 15.84 -17.56 -10.74
N ALA A 526 16.19 -18.78 -10.33
CA ALA A 526 15.40 -19.98 -10.56
C ALA A 526 13.99 -19.90 -9.94
N ASP A 527 13.83 -19.19 -8.82
CA ASP A 527 12.56 -19.08 -8.09
C ASP A 527 12.10 -17.64 -7.84
N SER A 528 12.93 -16.63 -8.15
CA SER A 528 12.61 -15.21 -7.89
C SER A 528 12.75 -14.31 -9.12
N VAL A 529 12.23 -13.08 -9.04
CA VAL A 529 12.22 -12.10 -10.13
C VAL A 529 13.41 -11.14 -10.03
N ALA A 530 13.78 -10.78 -8.80
CA ALA A 530 14.86 -9.84 -8.50
C ALA A 530 15.66 -10.30 -7.29
N ASP A 531 16.87 -9.76 -7.13
CA ASP A 531 17.67 -9.98 -5.92
C ASP A 531 17.14 -9.16 -4.73
N PHE A 532 17.72 -9.33 -3.54
CA PHE A 532 17.37 -8.49 -2.38
C PHE A 532 17.82 -7.02 -2.49
N ASN A 533 18.43 -6.61 -3.60
CA ASN A 533 18.62 -5.22 -3.97
C ASN A 533 17.51 -4.70 -4.89
N SER A 534 16.43 -5.47 -5.05
CA SER A 534 15.30 -5.17 -5.94
C SER A 534 15.67 -5.03 -7.42
N LYS A 535 16.84 -5.53 -7.83
CA LYS A 535 17.32 -5.50 -9.22
C LYS A 535 16.89 -6.77 -9.93
N VAL A 536 16.22 -6.62 -11.08
CA VAL A 536 15.69 -7.76 -11.83
C VAL A 536 16.84 -8.55 -12.46
N TYR A 537 16.83 -9.88 -12.27
CA TYR A 537 17.87 -10.75 -12.79
C TYR A 537 17.97 -10.66 -14.32
N GLY A 538 19.20 -10.66 -14.83
CA GLY A 538 19.46 -10.54 -16.26
C GLY A 538 19.32 -9.13 -16.84
N PHE A 539 18.85 -8.13 -16.05
CA PHE A 539 18.75 -6.74 -16.48
C PHE A 539 19.87 -5.89 -15.85
N SER A 540 20.41 -4.95 -16.62
CA SER A 540 21.47 -4.04 -16.15
C SER A 540 20.92 -2.86 -15.33
N ASN A 541 19.69 -2.42 -15.63
CA ASN A 541 19.15 -1.14 -15.16
C ASN A 541 17.64 -1.16 -14.83
N LEU A 542 17.07 -2.33 -14.51
CA LEU A 542 15.67 -2.49 -14.12
C LEU A 542 15.52 -2.87 -12.65
N PHE A 543 14.72 -2.10 -11.93
CA PHE A 543 14.38 -2.29 -10.52
C PHE A 543 12.87 -2.40 -10.33
N VAL A 544 12.44 -3.12 -9.30
CA VAL A 544 11.02 -3.28 -8.93
C VAL A 544 10.75 -2.77 -7.52
N GLY A 545 9.50 -2.45 -7.22
CA GLY A 545 9.07 -2.05 -5.88
C GLY A 545 7.59 -2.30 -5.64
N GLY A 546 7.20 -2.43 -4.39
CA GLY A 546 5.82 -2.71 -3.98
C GLY A 546 5.70 -4.00 -3.21
N ASN A 547 4.49 -4.33 -2.75
CA ASN A 547 4.24 -5.54 -1.97
C ASN A 547 4.58 -6.82 -2.75
N GLY A 548 4.51 -6.77 -4.09
CA GLY A 548 4.88 -7.89 -4.96
C GLY A 548 6.32 -8.38 -4.78
N VAL A 549 7.23 -7.55 -4.25
CA VAL A 549 8.62 -7.93 -3.99
C VAL A 549 8.78 -8.80 -2.74
N VAL A 550 7.83 -8.77 -1.81
CA VAL A 550 7.90 -9.55 -0.57
C VAL A 550 7.74 -11.04 -0.87
N PRO A 551 8.76 -11.89 -0.57
CA PRO A 551 8.78 -13.28 -1.03
C PRO A 551 8.21 -14.29 -0.04
N THR A 552 7.97 -13.88 1.20
CA THR A 552 7.48 -14.69 2.32
C THR A 552 5.96 -14.64 2.40
N ALA A 553 5.38 -15.59 3.14
CA ALA A 553 4.03 -15.43 3.67
C ALA A 553 4.05 -14.39 4.80
N PHE A 554 3.11 -13.46 4.82
CA PHE A 554 3.02 -12.43 5.86
C PHE A 554 1.56 -12.10 6.19
N ALA A 555 1.31 -11.77 7.45
CA ALA A 555 0.00 -11.45 8.01
C ALA A 555 -0.08 -9.98 8.41
N ALA A 556 1.04 -9.42 8.86
CA ALA A 556 1.19 -8.00 9.11
C ALA A 556 1.03 -7.17 7.82
N ASN A 557 0.63 -5.90 7.95
CA ASN A 557 0.47 -5.01 6.79
C ASN A 557 1.84 -4.79 6.09
N PRO A 558 1.94 -4.99 4.76
CA PRO A 558 3.24 -5.11 4.07
C PRO A 558 3.94 -3.80 3.71
N THR A 559 3.24 -2.66 3.72
CA THR A 559 3.76 -1.41 3.13
C THR A 559 5.08 -0.97 3.75
N LEU A 560 5.25 -1.09 5.07
CA LEU A 560 6.48 -0.69 5.74
C LEU A 560 7.67 -1.56 5.30
N THR A 561 7.47 -2.88 5.19
CA THR A 561 8.47 -3.82 4.66
C THR A 561 8.79 -3.54 3.20
N ALA A 562 7.79 -3.25 2.37
CA ALA A 562 8.01 -2.86 0.98
C ALA A 562 8.78 -1.53 0.84
N MET A 563 8.53 -0.56 1.73
CA MET A 563 9.31 0.69 1.81
C MET A 563 10.75 0.43 2.21
N ALA A 564 10.99 -0.41 3.22
CA ALA A 564 12.33 -0.85 3.62
C ALA A 564 13.10 -1.44 2.41
N LEU A 565 12.52 -2.40 1.70
CA LEU A 565 13.16 -2.99 0.52
C LEU A 565 13.40 -1.97 -0.61
N ALA A 566 12.51 -0.98 -0.78
CA ALA A 566 12.71 0.10 -1.74
C ALA A 566 13.84 1.07 -1.35
N ILE A 567 14.04 1.35 -0.06
CA ILE A 567 15.21 2.11 0.42
C ILE A 567 16.49 1.35 0.06
N ARG A 568 16.54 0.04 0.31
CA ARG A 568 17.66 -0.81 -0.08
C ARG A 568 17.88 -0.80 -1.59
N GLY A 569 16.82 -0.96 -2.39
CA GLY A 569 16.91 -0.91 -3.85
C GLY A 569 17.38 0.44 -4.38
N SER A 570 16.94 1.55 -3.78
CA SER A 570 17.40 2.89 -4.15
C SER A 570 18.90 3.08 -3.90
N ARG A 571 19.44 2.49 -2.83
CA ARG A 571 20.88 2.50 -2.54
C ARG A 571 21.66 1.77 -3.61
N GLN A 572 21.23 0.56 -3.97
CA GLN A 572 21.90 -0.19 -5.03
C GLN A 572 21.83 0.56 -6.36
N LEU A 573 20.64 1.08 -6.72
CA LEU A 573 20.46 1.89 -7.92
C LEU A 573 21.46 3.05 -7.93
N TYR A 574 21.54 3.84 -6.86
CA TYR A 574 22.49 4.95 -6.80
C TYR A 574 23.96 4.52 -6.91
N ASN A 575 24.35 3.40 -6.29
CA ASN A 575 25.71 2.87 -6.40
C ASN A 575 26.05 2.48 -7.85
N ASP A 576 25.08 1.87 -8.55
CA ASP A 576 25.21 1.57 -9.98
C ASP A 576 25.39 2.88 -10.78
N PHE A 577 24.72 3.98 -10.42
CA PHE A 577 24.94 5.30 -11.04
C PHE A 577 26.33 5.89 -10.73
N ALA A 578 26.70 5.98 -9.46
CA ALA A 578 27.92 6.66 -9.01
C ALA A 578 29.19 5.98 -9.55
N SER A 579 29.13 4.67 -9.80
CA SER A 579 30.21 3.90 -10.43
C SER A 579 30.21 3.95 -11.97
N ASN A 580 29.36 4.77 -12.58
CA ASN A 580 29.12 4.87 -14.04
C ASN A 580 28.62 3.56 -14.68
N PHE A 581 27.69 2.86 -14.03
CA PHE A 581 27.03 1.62 -14.49
C PHE A 581 28.00 0.53 -14.93
N LYS A 582 29.17 0.44 -14.29
CA LYS A 582 30.00 -0.78 -14.31
C LYS A 582 29.51 -1.73 -13.22
N LYS A 583 29.74 -3.04 -13.40
CA LYS A 583 29.46 -4.10 -12.42
C LYS A 583 29.89 -3.65 -11.01
N VAL A 584 28.93 -3.24 -10.19
CA VAL A 584 28.99 -3.51 -8.76
C VAL A 584 28.75 -5.01 -8.67
N ASP A 585 29.60 -5.73 -7.92
CA ASP A 585 29.48 -7.18 -7.78
C ASP A 585 28.00 -7.58 -7.58
N ASP A 586 27.54 -8.65 -8.23
CA ASP A 586 26.18 -9.19 -8.05
C ASP A 586 25.97 -9.70 -6.59
N ALA A 587 26.91 -9.46 -5.67
CA ALA A 587 26.83 -9.80 -4.27
C ALA A 587 25.91 -8.82 -3.52
N ILE A 588 25.00 -9.39 -2.74
CA ILE A 588 24.18 -8.66 -1.76
C ILE A 588 25.12 -8.10 -0.69
N THR A 589 25.16 -6.77 -0.51
CA THR A 589 26.00 -6.12 0.52
C THR A 589 25.16 -5.38 1.55
N PRO A 590 25.57 -5.31 2.83
CA PRO A 590 24.89 -4.50 3.84
C PRO A 590 24.77 -3.05 3.39
N THR A 591 23.64 -2.42 3.70
CA THR A 591 23.49 -1.00 3.40
C THR A 591 24.15 -0.18 4.51
N PRO A 592 25.08 0.71 4.16
CA PRO A 592 25.83 1.44 5.17
C PRO A 592 24.95 2.39 6.00
N ALA A 593 25.30 2.56 7.27
CA ALA A 593 24.61 3.46 8.19
C ALA A 593 24.56 4.92 7.69
N GLU A 594 25.57 5.37 6.94
CA GLU A 594 25.60 6.70 6.32
C GLU A 594 24.45 6.93 5.31
N TRP A 595 23.96 5.86 4.67
CA TRP A 595 22.85 5.95 3.73
C TRP A 595 21.55 6.38 4.42
N TYR A 596 21.37 5.90 5.66
CA TYR A 596 20.17 6.10 6.46
C TYR A 596 20.27 7.26 7.43
N THR A 597 21.43 7.55 8.02
CA THR A 597 21.63 8.68 8.95
C THR A 597 21.18 10.01 8.35
N TRP A 598 21.30 10.17 7.03
CA TRP A 598 20.70 11.29 6.29
C TRP A 598 19.17 11.40 6.48
N LEU A 599 18.43 10.29 6.50
CA LEU A 599 16.98 10.22 6.73
C LEU A 599 16.59 10.47 8.20
N PHE A 600 17.56 10.59 9.12
CA PHE A 600 17.34 10.88 10.54
C PHE A 600 17.88 12.24 10.98
N ASN A 601 18.64 12.91 10.12
CA ASN A 601 19.29 14.16 10.48
C ASN A 601 18.27 15.31 10.50
N GLU A 602 17.59 15.55 11.63
CA GLU A 602 16.60 16.64 11.78
C GLU A 602 17.18 18.05 11.48
N GLU A 603 18.51 18.22 11.59
CA GLU A 603 19.22 19.45 11.23
C GLU A 603 19.46 19.56 9.72
N ASP A 604 19.43 18.44 8.98
CA ASP A 604 19.39 18.48 7.53
C ASP A 604 18.15 19.25 7.10
N THR A 605 18.36 20.30 6.31
CA THR A 605 17.24 21.01 5.69
C THR A 605 16.34 20.07 4.89
N ASN A 606 16.86 18.93 4.38
CA ASN A 606 16.20 17.79 3.72
C ASN A 606 15.50 16.79 4.62
N PHE A 607 15.63 16.89 5.93
CA PHE A 607 14.77 16.08 6.77
C PHE A 607 13.31 16.50 6.51
N PRO A 608 12.43 15.56 6.18
CA PRO A 608 11.04 15.89 6.03
C PRO A 608 10.55 16.24 7.43
N ARG A 609 10.41 17.55 7.70
CA ARG A 609 10.12 18.13 9.01
C ARG A 609 8.67 17.86 9.44
N HIS A 610 8.27 16.59 9.50
CA HIS A 610 6.94 16.11 9.88
C HIS A 610 6.54 16.62 11.27
N ARG A 611 7.51 16.75 12.18
CA ARG A 611 7.30 17.28 13.54
C ARG A 611 6.96 18.78 13.59
N TYR A 612 7.32 19.57 12.58
CA TYR A 612 7.05 21.03 12.53
C TYR A 612 5.79 21.38 11.73
N LEU A 613 5.17 20.42 11.03
CA LEU A 613 3.84 20.57 10.42
C LEU A 613 2.69 20.54 11.45
N ARG A 614 3.03 20.49 12.74
CA ARG A 614 2.10 20.61 13.87
C ARG A 614 1.47 22.00 14.03
N GLU A 615 1.97 23.00 13.29
CA GLU A 615 1.36 24.33 13.34
C GLU A 615 0.21 24.45 12.33
N PRO A 616 -0.99 24.89 12.77
CA PRO A 616 -2.10 25.15 11.85
C PRO A 616 -1.65 26.12 10.76
N HIS A 617 -2.12 25.92 9.51
CA HIS A 617 -1.86 26.83 8.37
C HIS A 617 -2.31 28.29 8.58
N ARG A 618 -2.86 28.64 9.74
CA ARG A 618 -3.27 29.98 10.15
C ARG A 618 -2.77 30.27 11.57
N VAL A 619 -1.49 30.61 11.69
CA VAL A 619 -1.09 31.53 12.76
C VAL A 619 -1.64 32.90 12.35
N VAL A 620 -2.72 33.34 13.01
CA VAL A 620 -3.28 34.68 12.84
C VAL A 620 -2.23 35.68 13.31
N GLY A 621 -1.47 36.23 12.36
CA GLY A 621 -0.30 37.05 12.66
C GLY A 621 0.24 37.84 11.48
N GLN A 622 -0.60 38.18 10.49
CA GLN A 622 -0.33 39.31 9.61
C GLN A 622 -1.61 40.14 9.49
N LYS A 623 -1.53 41.39 9.97
CA LYS A 623 -2.56 42.40 9.76
C LYS A 623 -2.78 42.57 8.26
N VAL A 624 -4.07 42.62 7.90
CA VAL A 624 -4.60 42.95 6.57
C VAL A 624 -3.97 44.23 6.03
#